data_AF-A0A662UHD8-F1
#
_entry.id   AF-A0A662UHD8-F1
#
_cell.length_a   1.000
_cell.length_b   1.000
_cell.length_c   1.000
_cell.angle_alpha   90.00
_cell.angle_beta   90.00
_cell.angle_gamma   90.00
#
_symmetry.space_group_name_H-M   'P 1'
#
loop_
_entity.id
_entity.type
_entity.pdbx_description
1 polymer ?
#
loop_
_entity_poly.entity_id
_entity_poly.type
_entity_poly.pdbx_seq_one_letter_code
_entity_poly.pdbx_strand_id
1 'polypeptide(L)'
;MIIVNACSTLLAKVVHVGIPEFYIKKNAKLTFTMVHYWGPLIHVRSRAVAVVDEGGTFINYYVHMTPVKSLQMLHKAVLNGANSQAYLTAILVASKEALLDVGRR
;
A
#
# COMPACT_ATOMS: atom_id res chain seq x y z
N MET A 1 -16.81 -3.25 1.11
CA MET A 1 -16.47 -1.86 0.73
C MET A 1 -15.27 -1.86 -0.19
N ILE A 2 -15.23 -0.96 -1.18
CA ILE A 2 -14.10 -0.77 -2.08
C ILE A 2 -13.62 0.67 -1.94
N ILE A 3 -12.32 0.87 -1.73
CA ILE A 3 -11.68 2.19 -1.66
C ILE A 3 -10.57 2.22 -2.69
N VAL A 4 -10.56 3.29 -3.49
CA VAL A 4 -9.47 3.58 -4.43
C VAL A 4 -8.84 4.90 -4.01
N ASN A 5 -7.53 4.86 -3.77
CA ASN A 5 -6.74 6.02 -3.40
C ASN A 5 -5.63 6.24 -4.44
N ALA A 6 -5.37 7.50 -4.76
CA ALA A 6 -4.25 7.89 -5.60
C ALA A 6 -3.47 9.01 -4.90
N CYS A 7 -2.15 8.89 -4.93
CA CYS A 7 -1.26 9.95 -4.48
C CYS A 7 -0.41 10.43 -5.65
N SER A 8 -0.30 11.76 -5.77
CA SER A 8 0.47 12.38 -6.85
C SER A 8 1.18 13.65 -6.41
N THR A 9 2.35 13.91 -6.99
CA THR A 9 3.02 15.21 -6.93
C THR A 9 3.59 15.57 -8.29
N LEU A 10 3.65 16.87 -8.57
CA LEU A 10 4.47 17.41 -9.65
C LEU A 10 5.97 17.37 -9.27
N LEU A 11 6.81 17.95 -10.13
CA LEU A 11 8.27 18.05 -9.96
C LEU A 11 8.63 18.86 -8.71
N ALA A 12 8.74 18.18 -7.58
CA ALA A 12 9.17 18.74 -6.31
C ALA A 12 10.17 17.80 -5.62
N LYS A 13 11.03 18.36 -4.78
CA LYS A 13 11.87 17.57 -3.85
C LYS A 13 11.13 17.46 -2.52
N VAL A 14 10.29 16.44 -2.40
CA VAL A 14 9.50 16.20 -1.18
C VAL A 14 9.55 14.73 -0.76
N VAL A 15 9.21 14.50 0.51
CA VAL A 15 9.04 13.16 1.07
C VAL A 15 7.55 12.94 1.35
N HIS A 16 6.99 11.87 0.81
CA HIS A 16 5.65 11.41 1.18
C HIS A 16 5.75 10.35 2.28
N VAL A 17 5.12 10.61 3.42
CA VAL A 17 5.02 9.67 4.54
C VAL A 17 3.56 9.30 4.76
N GLY A 18 3.25 8.00 4.71
CA GLY A 18 1.89 7.49 4.89
C GLY A 18 1.84 6.41 5.97
N ILE A 19 0.86 6.54 6.89
CA ILE A 19 0.64 5.58 7.99
C ILE A 19 -0.84 5.15 8.01
N PRO A 20 -1.36 4.44 6.98
CA PRO A 20 -2.74 4.02 6.98
C PRO A 20 -2.96 2.79 7.87
N GLU A 21 -4.02 2.84 8.67
CA GLU A 21 -4.47 1.74 9.51
C GLU A 21 -5.86 1.26 9.04
N PHE A 22 -6.03 -0.05 8.92
CA PHE A 22 -7.29 -0.66 8.50
C PHE A 22 -7.78 -1.64 9.56
N TYR A 23 -9.03 -1.49 9.98
CA TYR A 23 -9.66 -2.38 10.97
C TYR A 23 -10.86 -3.06 10.33
N ILE A 24 -10.68 -4.31 9.89
CA ILE A 24 -11.70 -5.12 9.23
C ILE A 24 -12.39 -5.95 10.31
N LYS A 25 -13.61 -5.55 10.67
CA LYS A 25 -14.40 -6.20 11.73
C LYS A 25 -14.98 -7.54 11.29
N LYS A 26 -15.59 -8.26 12.24
CA LYS A 26 -16.15 -9.60 12.03
C LYS A 26 -17.01 -9.65 10.76
N ASN A 27 -16.71 -10.62 9.89
CA ASN A 27 -17.37 -10.84 8.59
C ASN A 27 -17.35 -9.65 7.61
N ALA A 28 -16.54 -8.61 7.87
CA ALA A 28 -16.43 -7.45 6.99
C ALA A 28 -15.41 -7.70 5.87
N LYS A 29 -15.61 -7.01 4.75
CA LYS A 29 -14.70 -7.07 3.60
C LYS A 29 -14.30 -5.68 3.14
N LEU A 30 -12.99 -5.46 3.02
CA LEU A 30 -12.41 -4.26 2.44
C LEU A 30 -11.49 -4.63 1.28
N THR A 31 -11.74 -4.03 0.12
CA THR A 31 -10.78 -3.95 -0.98
C THR A 31 -10.21 -2.55 -1.03
N PHE A 32 -8.90 -2.43 -0.90
CA PHE A 32 -8.17 -1.16 -0.92
C PHE A 32 -7.13 -1.16 -2.04
N THR A 33 -7.31 -0.27 -3.01
CA THR A 33 -6.39 -0.07 -4.13
C THR A 33 -5.67 1.26 -3.96
N MET A 34 -4.34 1.24 -4.02
CA MET A 34 -3.50 2.42 -3.95
C MET A 34 -2.65 2.55 -5.22
N VAL A 35 -2.76 3.69 -5.90
CA VAL A 35 -2.00 4.01 -7.11
C VAL A 35 -1.05 5.17 -6.83
N HIS A 36 0.24 4.96 -7.08
CA HIS A 36 1.29 5.96 -6.86
C HIS A 36 1.78 6.54 -8.19
N TYR A 37 1.58 7.84 -8.36
CA TYR A 37 2.06 8.64 -9.49
C TYR A 37 3.05 9.71 -8.98
N TRP A 38 4.36 9.46 -9.04
CA TRP A 38 5.36 10.39 -8.49
C TRP A 38 6.23 11.03 -9.57
N GLY A 39 7.07 11.97 -9.13
CA GLY A 39 8.19 12.49 -9.90
C GLY A 39 9.54 11.84 -9.53
N PRO A 40 10.56 11.97 -10.39
CA PRO A 40 11.86 11.30 -10.24
C PRO A 40 12.69 11.77 -9.02
N LEU A 41 12.25 12.82 -8.34
CA LEU A 41 12.94 13.38 -7.16
C LEU A 41 12.26 13.02 -5.83
N ILE A 42 11.17 12.25 -5.87
CA ILE A 42 10.32 11.96 -4.71
C ILE A 42 10.84 10.77 -3.92
N HIS A 43 10.82 10.90 -2.60
CA HIS A 43 11.03 9.79 -1.67
C HIS A 43 9.71 9.42 -0.99
N VAL A 44 9.42 8.12 -0.89
CA VAL A 44 8.17 7.61 -0.33
C VAL A 44 8.45 6.64 0.81
N ARG A 45 7.81 6.85 1.96
CA ARG A 45 7.92 6.00 3.16
C ARG A 45 6.51 5.66 3.64
N SER A 46 6.04 4.44 3.34
CA SER A 46 4.72 3.98 3.78
C SER A 46 4.84 2.83 4.78
N ARG A 47 4.03 2.88 5.84
CA ARG A 47 3.85 1.80 6.82
C ARG A 47 2.37 1.59 7.04
N ALA A 48 1.83 0.49 6.53
CA ALA A 48 0.42 0.17 6.65
C ALA A 48 0.23 -1.08 7.50
N VAL A 49 -0.81 -1.08 8.33
CA VAL A 49 -1.27 -2.27 9.05
C VAL A 49 -2.76 -2.45 8.81
N ALA A 50 -3.15 -3.67 8.46
CA ALA A 50 -4.54 -4.11 8.48
C ALA A 50 -4.72 -5.15 9.60
N VAL A 51 -5.68 -4.93 10.49
CA VAL A 51 -6.12 -5.93 11.47
C VAL A 51 -7.43 -6.53 10.98
N VAL A 52 -7.46 -7.85 10.80
CA VAL A 52 -8.59 -8.58 10.23
C VAL A 52 -9.17 -9.51 11.28
N ASP A 53 -10.36 -9.19 11.77
CA ASP A 53 -11.09 -10.00 12.74
C ASP A 53 -11.73 -11.24 12.07
N GLU A 54 -12.36 -12.10 12.87
CA GLU A 54 -12.97 -13.37 12.46
C GLU A 54 -13.85 -13.24 11.21
N GLY A 55 -13.63 -14.12 10.22
CA GLY A 55 -14.35 -14.11 8.94
C GLY A 55 -14.12 -12.87 8.06
N GLY A 56 -13.27 -11.93 8.51
CA GLY A 56 -12.95 -10.73 7.77
C GLY A 56 -12.06 -10.99 6.56
N THR A 57 -12.15 -10.13 5.54
CA THR A 57 -11.31 -10.22 4.33
C THR A 57 -10.73 -8.86 3.98
N PHE A 58 -9.40 -8.79 3.88
CA PHE A 58 -8.68 -7.62 3.40
C PHE A 58 -8.00 -7.89 2.06
N ILE A 59 -8.33 -7.13 1.03
CA ILE A 59 -7.71 -7.22 -0.29
C ILE A 59 -6.98 -5.91 -0.56
N ASN A 60 -5.68 -5.97 -0.77
CA ASN A 60 -4.84 -4.81 -1.03
C ASN A 60 -4.13 -4.91 -2.37
N TYR A 61 -4.49 -4.01 -3.28
CA TYR A 61 -3.76 -3.79 -4.52
C TYR A 61 -2.89 -2.54 -4.39
N TYR A 62 -1.62 -2.66 -4.73
CA TYR A 62 -0.71 -1.53 -4.80
C TYR A 62 -0.09 -1.47 -6.19
N VAL A 63 -0.18 -0.31 -6.84
CA VAL A 63 0.33 -0.09 -8.20
C VAL A 63 1.24 1.12 -8.21
N HIS A 64 2.44 0.95 -8.74
CA HIS A 64 3.38 2.02 -9.01
C HIS A 64 3.98 1.85 -10.41
N MET A 65 3.74 2.82 -11.28
CA MET A 65 4.12 2.76 -12.71
C MET A 65 4.81 4.03 -13.21
N THR A 66 5.29 4.88 -12.31
CA THR A 66 5.87 6.19 -12.64
C THR A 66 7.27 6.32 -12.07
N PRO A 67 8.09 7.30 -12.54
CA PRO A 67 9.39 7.55 -11.92
C PRO A 67 9.26 7.90 -10.43
N VAL A 68 10.20 7.41 -9.63
CA VAL A 68 10.36 7.75 -8.21
C VAL A 68 11.84 7.65 -7.86
N LYS A 69 12.33 8.47 -6.93
CA LYS A 69 13.73 8.37 -6.49
C LYS A 69 13.93 7.17 -5.57
N SER A 70 13.09 7.05 -4.55
CA SER A 70 13.06 5.85 -3.71
C SER A 70 11.67 5.59 -3.15
N LEU A 71 11.24 4.34 -3.18
CA LEU A 71 10.00 3.86 -2.58
C LEU A 71 10.35 2.79 -1.56
N GLN A 72 10.04 3.05 -0.29
CA GLN A 72 10.26 2.07 0.77
C GLN A 72 8.96 1.84 1.54
N MET A 73 8.48 0.60 1.54
CA MET A 73 7.15 0.23 2.01
C MET A 73 7.15 -1.15 2.65
N LEU A 74 6.42 -1.28 3.76
CA LEU A 74 6.05 -2.58 4.32
C LEU A 74 4.58 -2.53 4.73
N HIS A 75 3.74 -3.30 4.03
CA HIS A 75 2.34 -3.47 4.41
C HIS A 75 2.18 -4.78 5.16
N LYS A 76 1.55 -4.72 6.34
CA LYS A 76 1.31 -5.88 7.20
C LYS A 76 -0.18 -6.17 7.32
N ALA A 77 -0.59 -7.41 7.10
CA ALA A 77 -1.92 -7.90 7.49
C ALA A 77 -1.80 -8.80 8.72
N VAL A 78 -2.57 -8.48 9.77
CA VAL A 78 -2.70 -9.29 10.99
C VAL A 78 -4.03 -10.03 10.91
N LEU A 79 -3.95 -11.33 10.67
CA LEU A 79 -5.11 -12.24 10.68
C LEU A 79 -5.44 -12.59 12.15
N ASN A 80 -6.35 -11.84 12.75
CA ASN A 80 -6.64 -11.82 14.19
C ASN A 80 -7.92 -12.58 14.56
N GLY A 81 -8.39 -13.49 13.71
CA GLY A 81 -9.55 -14.31 14.00
C GLY A 81 -9.67 -15.53 13.10
N ALA A 82 -10.50 -16.50 13.51
CA ALA A 82 -10.75 -17.69 12.69
C ALA A 82 -11.30 -17.31 11.32
N ASN A 83 -10.85 -17.99 10.27
CA ASN A 83 -11.24 -17.75 8.88
C ASN A 83 -10.98 -16.32 8.34
N SER A 84 -10.14 -15.53 9.02
CA SER A 84 -9.70 -14.24 8.49
C SER A 84 -8.75 -14.44 7.30
N GLN A 85 -8.87 -13.58 6.29
CA GLN A 85 -8.12 -13.70 5.03
C GLN A 85 -7.52 -12.36 4.61
N ALA A 86 -6.34 -12.42 4.00
CA ALA A 86 -5.71 -11.28 3.37
C ALA A 86 -5.12 -11.65 2.01
N TYR A 87 -5.26 -10.74 1.05
CA TYR A 87 -4.62 -10.82 -0.25
C TYR A 87 -3.89 -9.51 -0.53
N LEU A 88 -2.57 -9.56 -0.70
CA LEU A 88 -1.71 -8.38 -0.78
C LEU A 88 -0.86 -8.44 -2.06
N THR A 89 -1.10 -7.57 -3.03
CA THR A 89 -0.42 -7.62 -4.35
C THR A 89 0.22 -6.29 -4.74
N ALA A 90 1.45 -6.36 -5.24
CA ALA A 90 2.20 -5.24 -5.81
C ALA A 90 2.34 -5.39 -7.32
N ILE A 91 2.14 -4.31 -8.07
CA ILE A 91 2.60 -4.18 -9.44
C ILE A 91 3.54 -2.98 -9.47
N LEU A 92 4.80 -3.22 -9.80
CA LEU A 92 5.87 -2.23 -9.70
C LEU A 92 6.60 -2.13 -11.05
N VAL A 93 6.74 -0.91 -11.53
CA VAL A 93 7.64 -0.56 -12.63
C VAL A 93 8.65 0.43 -12.09
N ALA A 94 9.94 0.10 -12.22
CA ALA A 94 11.04 0.95 -11.78
C ALA A 94 11.61 1.75 -12.96
N SER A 95 11.83 3.05 -12.76
CA SER A 95 12.72 3.83 -13.64
C SER A 95 14.18 3.45 -13.38
N LYS A 96 15.08 3.73 -14.34
CA LYS A 96 16.50 3.30 -14.33
C LYS A 96 17.25 3.53 -13.02
N GLU A 97 16.96 4.64 -12.32
CA GLU A 97 17.64 5.03 -11.07
C GLU A 97 16.76 4.83 -9.82
N ALA A 98 15.57 4.24 -9.96
CA ALA A 98 14.65 4.08 -8.83
C ALA A 98 15.12 3.00 -7.87
N LEU A 99 15.10 3.31 -6.56
CA LEU A 99 15.29 2.33 -5.50
C LEU A 99 13.92 1.90 -4.96
N LEU A 100 13.49 0.68 -5.28
CA LEU A 100 12.22 0.13 -4.79
C LEU A 100 12.49 -0.99 -3.77
N ASP A 101 12.06 -0.76 -2.54
CA ASP A 101 12.03 -1.74 -1.45
C ASP A 101 10.59 -1.86 -0.95
N VAL A 102 9.88 -2.86 -1.47
CA VAL A 102 8.45 -3.04 -1.23
C VAL A 102 8.19 -4.44 -0.70
N GLY A 103 7.99 -4.52 0.61
CA GLY A 103 7.67 -5.74 1.32
C GLY A 103 6.19 -5.86 1.68
N ARG A 104 5.74 -7.10 1.87
CA ARG A 104 4.42 -7.44 2.40
C ARG A 104 4.54 -8.60 3.38
N ARG A 105 3.77 -8.57 4.46
CA ARG A 105 3.75 -9.58 5.52
C ARG A 105 2.32 -9.84 6.00
#